data_AF-A0AAJ2EVQ5-F1
#
_entry.id   AF-A0AAJ2EVQ5-F1
#
_cell.length_a   1.000
_cell.length_b   1.000
_cell.length_c   1.000
_cell.angle_alpha   90.00
_cell.angle_beta   90.00
_cell.angle_gamma   90.00
#
_symmetry.space_group_name_H-M   'P 1'
#
loop_
_entity.id
_entity.type
_entity.pdbx_description
1 polymer ?
#
loop_
_entity_poly.entity_id
_entity_poly.type
_entity_poly.pdbx_seq_one_letter_code
_entity_poly.pdbx_strand_id
1 'polypeptide(L)'
;MAATASACSLTEAKAPIEYRAAARPSVPPASRVPCVPGDIPDRDLNQREVTKSWGADRTEIISCDARRAAAVAAIDNMPVQETRP
;
A
#
# COMPACT_ATOMS: atom_id res chain seq x y z
N MET A 1 64.65 -8.21 2.36
CA MET A 1 63.90 -7.05 1.83
C MET A 1 62.52 -7.11 2.43
N ALA A 2 62.16 -6.15 3.28
CA ALA A 2 60.82 -6.06 3.88
C ALA A 2 60.20 -4.76 3.40
N ALA A 3 59.10 -4.85 2.66
CA ALA A 3 58.32 -3.69 2.26
C ALA A 3 57.44 -3.31 3.46
N THR A 4 57.73 -2.17 4.09
CA THR A 4 56.82 -1.57 5.08
C THR A 4 55.74 -0.82 4.33
N ALA A 5 54.52 -1.37 4.29
CA ALA A 5 53.35 -0.62 3.87
C ALA A 5 52.99 0.36 4.99
N SER A 6 53.40 1.63 4.83
CA SER A 6 52.88 2.72 5.67
C SER A 6 51.46 3.01 5.19
N ALA A 7 50.46 2.66 6.00
CA ALA A 7 49.08 2.99 5.72
C ALA A 7 48.88 4.50 5.91
N CYS A 8 49.00 5.27 4.82
CA CYS A 8 48.44 6.62 4.81
C CYS A 8 46.93 6.45 4.93
N SER A 9 46.37 6.79 6.09
CA SER A 9 44.93 6.96 6.24
C SER A 9 44.48 7.92 5.14
N LEU A 10 43.76 7.41 4.13
CA LEU A 10 43.00 8.27 3.25
C LEU A 10 42.03 8.99 4.20
N THR A 11 42.21 10.30 4.39
CA THR A 11 41.17 11.14 4.98
C THR A 11 39.91 10.82 4.21
N GLU A 12 38.96 10.19 4.90
CA GLU A 12 37.71 9.73 4.33
C GLU A 12 37.07 10.95 3.65
N ALA A 13 37.04 10.96 2.33
CA ALA A 13 36.30 11.98 1.61
C ALA A 13 34.86 11.82 2.08
N LYS A 14 34.35 12.82 2.81
CA LYS A 14 32.97 12.84 3.32
C LYS A 14 32.07 12.41 2.16
N ALA A 15 31.50 11.21 2.27
CA ALA A 15 30.66 10.67 1.22
C ALA A 15 29.58 11.73 0.90
N PRO A 16 29.32 12.02 -0.40
CA PRO A 16 28.29 12.98 -0.74
C PRO A 16 26.97 12.52 -0.14
N ILE A 17 26.31 13.42 0.60
CA ILE A 17 25.02 13.12 1.21
C ILE A 17 24.01 13.11 0.07
N GLU A 18 23.63 11.92 -0.39
CA GLU A 18 22.51 11.76 -1.32
C GLU A 18 21.20 11.96 -0.57
N TYR A 19 20.53 13.07 -0.86
CA TYR A 19 19.21 13.33 -0.32
C TYR A 19 18.14 12.70 -1.21
N ARG A 20 17.56 11.58 -0.77
CA ARG A 20 16.34 11.03 -1.39
C ARG A 20 15.13 11.63 -0.69
N ALA A 21 14.44 12.54 -1.37
CA ALA A 21 13.11 12.94 -0.96
C ALA A 21 12.17 11.74 -1.11
N ALA A 22 11.58 11.28 -0.01
CA ALA A 22 10.51 10.30 -0.07
C ALA A 22 9.29 10.97 -0.71
N ALA A 23 8.93 10.55 -1.93
CA ALA A 23 7.71 11.01 -2.57
C ALA A 23 6.50 10.53 -1.76
N ARG A 24 5.53 11.43 -1.54
CA ARG A 24 4.25 11.03 -0.95
C ARG A 24 3.56 10.03 -1.89
N PRO A 25 3.19 8.83 -1.40
CA PRO A 25 2.39 7.92 -2.20
C PRO A 25 1.03 8.57 -2.48
N SER A 26 0.51 8.34 -3.68
CA SER A 26 -0.83 8.78 -4.07
C SER A 26 -1.68 7.58 -4.46
N VAL A 27 -2.98 7.65 -4.18
CA VAL A 27 -3.93 6.59 -4.54
C VAL A 27 -4.31 6.74 -6.02
N PRO A 28 -4.09 5.73 -6.87
CA PRO A 28 -4.57 5.75 -8.25
C PRO A 28 -6.11 5.87 -8.29
N PRO A 29 -6.70 6.57 -9.28
CA PRO A 29 -8.16 6.75 -9.37
C PRO A 29 -8.93 5.42 -9.37
N ALA A 30 -8.41 4.38 -10.02
CA ALA A 30 -9.03 3.06 -10.06
C ALA A 30 -9.18 2.43 -8.66
N SER A 31 -8.23 2.67 -7.75
CA SER A 31 -8.27 2.14 -6.37
C SER A 31 -9.31 2.85 -5.48
N ARG A 32 -9.90 3.95 -5.96
CA ARG A 32 -10.97 4.67 -5.27
C ARG A 32 -12.36 4.13 -5.62
N VAL A 33 -12.47 3.28 -6.64
CA VAL A 33 -13.74 2.66 -7.05
C VAL A 33 -14.20 1.69 -5.95
N PRO A 34 -15.40 1.85 -5.37
CA PRO A 34 -15.90 0.95 -4.33
C PRO A 34 -16.16 -0.47 -4.85
N CYS A 35 -16.00 -1.47 -3.99
CA CYS A 35 -16.46 -2.83 -4.29
C CYS A 35 -17.96 -2.90 -3.95
N VAL A 36 -18.82 -2.85 -4.99
CA VAL A 36 -20.27 -2.90 -4.81
C VAL A 36 -20.79 -4.30 -5.09
N PRO A 37 -21.61 -4.88 -4.19
CA PRO A 37 -22.26 -6.15 -4.46
C PRO A 37 -23.38 -5.95 -5.48
N GLY A 38 -23.57 -6.92 -6.39
CA GLY A 38 -24.62 -6.89 -7.40
C GLY A 38 -26.04 -6.97 -6.84
N ASP A 39 -27.02 -6.72 -7.70
CA ASP A 39 -28.45 -6.80 -7.38
C ASP A 39 -28.92 -8.25 -7.24
N ILE A 40 -29.91 -8.45 -6.35
CA ILE A 40 -30.52 -9.77 -6.18
C ILE A 40 -31.39 -10.07 -7.41
N PRO A 41 -31.33 -11.28 -7.98
CA PRO A 41 -32.22 -11.66 -9.06
C PRO A 41 -33.69 -11.52 -8.65
N ASP A 42 -34.54 -11.08 -9.57
CA ASP A 42 -36.00 -11.01 -9.38
C ASP A 42 -36.65 -12.40 -9.54
N ARG A 43 -36.20 -13.33 -8.68
CA ARG A 43 -36.74 -14.68 -8.50
C ARG A 43 -36.30 -15.22 -7.15
N ASP A 44 -37.02 -16.23 -6.68
CA ASP A 44 -36.58 -16.97 -5.50
C ASP A 44 -35.25 -17.67 -5.74
N LEU A 45 -34.35 -17.52 -4.78
CA LEU A 45 -33.06 -18.22 -4.73
C LEU A 45 -33.24 -19.51 -3.94
N ASN A 46 -32.74 -20.62 -4.49
CA ASN A 46 -32.72 -21.87 -3.73
C ASN A 46 -31.64 -21.84 -2.64
N GLN A 47 -31.74 -22.74 -1.66
CA GLN A 47 -30.83 -22.79 -0.51
C GLN A 47 -29.35 -22.84 -0.90
N ARG A 48 -29.01 -23.54 -1.99
CA ARG A 48 -27.63 -23.67 -2.46
C ARG A 48 -27.13 -22.35 -3.04
N GLU A 49 -27.95 -21.64 -3.80
CA GLU A 49 -27.63 -20.31 -4.35
C GLU A 49 -27.40 -19.30 -3.23
N VAL A 50 -28.28 -19.29 -2.23
CA VAL A 50 -28.16 -18.38 -1.07
C VAL A 50 -26.86 -18.65 -0.29
N THR A 51 -26.59 -19.91 0.05
CA THR A 51 -25.47 -20.26 0.94
C THR A 51 -24.10 -20.20 0.25
N LYS A 52 -24.00 -20.64 -1.00
CA LYS A 52 -22.71 -20.72 -1.71
C LYS A 52 -22.38 -19.50 -2.55
N SER A 53 -23.39 -18.86 -3.14
CA SER A 53 -23.16 -17.84 -4.17
C SER A 53 -23.58 -16.44 -3.74
N TRP A 54 -24.47 -16.30 -2.74
CA TRP A 54 -24.99 -15.00 -2.34
C TRP A 54 -24.46 -14.50 -0.99
N GLY A 55 -24.63 -15.27 0.09
CA GLY A 55 -24.29 -14.82 1.44
C GLY A 55 -22.78 -14.62 1.65
N ALA A 56 -21.98 -15.63 1.27
CA ALA A 56 -20.53 -15.57 1.39
C ALA A 56 -19.93 -14.48 0.48
N ASP A 57 -20.37 -14.43 -0.78
CA ASP A 57 -19.88 -13.47 -1.78
C ASP A 57 -20.10 -12.02 -1.36
N ARG A 58 -21.30 -11.69 -0.87
CA ARG A 58 -21.59 -10.32 -0.39
C ARG A 58 -20.76 -9.94 0.84
N THR A 59 -20.53 -10.88 1.76
CA THR A 59 -19.71 -10.63 2.95
C THR A 59 -18.25 -10.35 2.55
N GLU A 60 -17.73 -11.10 1.59
CA GLU A 60 -16.39 -10.89 1.05
C GLU A 60 -16.28 -9.57 0.28
N ILE A 61 -17.29 -9.20 -0.53
CA ILE A 61 -17.31 -7.92 -1.25
C ILE A 61 -17.31 -6.73 -0.28
N ILE A 62 -18.15 -6.77 0.77
CA ILE A 62 -18.19 -5.72 1.79
C ILE A 62 -16.86 -5.64 2.55
N SER A 63 -16.28 -6.79 2.89
CA SER A 63 -14.98 -6.85 3.56
C SER A 63 -13.85 -6.32 2.68
N CYS A 64 -13.91 -6.59 1.38
CA CYS A 64 -12.99 -6.07 0.38
C CYS A 64 -13.09 -4.53 0.31
N ASP A 65 -14.31 -3.98 0.21
CA ASP A 65 -14.49 -2.53 0.18
C ASP A 65 -14.01 -1.85 1.47
N ALA A 66 -14.27 -2.45 2.62
CA ALA A 66 -13.79 -1.93 3.90
C ALA A 66 -12.25 -1.85 3.96
N ARG A 67 -11.56 -2.90 3.50
CA ARG A 67 -10.09 -2.92 3.41
C ARG A 67 -9.57 -1.89 2.40
N ARG A 68 -10.20 -1.79 1.23
CA ARG A 68 -9.87 -0.77 0.21
C ARG A 68 -10.04 0.64 0.78
N ALA A 69 -11.17 0.95 1.39
CA ALA A 69 -11.46 2.25 1.99
C ALA A 69 -10.44 2.60 3.09
N ALA A 70 -10.09 1.64 3.95
CA ALA A 70 -9.07 1.83 4.97
C ALA A 70 -7.69 2.13 4.38
N ALA A 71 -7.28 1.42 3.32
CA ALA A 71 -6.01 1.66 2.64
C ALA A 71 -5.97 3.05 1.97
N VAL A 72 -7.05 3.45 1.31
CA VAL A 72 -7.18 4.79 0.72
C VAL A 72 -7.09 5.86 1.80
N ALA A 73 -7.84 5.71 2.89
CA ALA A 73 -7.81 6.65 4.00
C ALA A 73 -6.43 6.73 4.67
N ALA A 74 -5.72 5.60 4.80
CA ALA A 74 -4.37 5.61 5.35
C ALA A 74 -3.40 6.45 4.49
N ILE A 75 -3.45 6.29 3.17
CA ILE A 75 -2.60 7.05 2.23
C ILE A 75 -2.99 8.53 2.22
N ASP A 76 -4.28 8.84 2.15
CA ASP A 76 -4.78 10.22 2.12
C ASP A 76 -4.43 11.00 3.40
N ASN A 77 -4.33 10.30 4.55
CA ASN A 77 -3.98 10.89 5.84
C ASN A 77 -2.49 10.81 6.21
N MET A 78 -1.60 10.36 5.31
CA MET A 78 -0.17 10.30 5.61
C MET A 78 0.39 11.71 5.90
N PRO A 79 1.12 11.93 7.02
CA PRO A 79 1.73 13.22 7.33
C PRO A 79 2.87 13.55 6.35
N VAL A 80 3.09 14.85 6.07
CA VAL A 80 4.25 15.27 5.23
C VAL A 80 5.45 15.01 6.12
N GLN A 81 6.41 14.22 5.66
CA GLN A 81 7.69 14.16 6.34
C GLN A 81 8.42 15.46 6.02
N GLU A 82 8.28 16.45 6.92
CA GLU A 82 9.09 17.65 6.90
C GLU A 82 10.52 17.22 7.21
N THR A 83 11.33 17.23 6.17
CA THR A 83 12.75 16.93 6.26
C THR A 83 13.43 18.03 7.06
N ARG A 84 13.73 17.71 8.32
CA ARG A 84 14.48 18.59 9.21
C ARG A 84 15.90 18.78 8.66
N PRO A 85 16.41 20.03 8.58
CA PRO A 85 17.74 20.33 8.06
C PRO A 85 18.86 19.71 8.90
#